data_AF-A0A7K0G266-F1
#
_entry.id   AF-A0A7K0G266-F1
#
_cell.length_a   1.000
_cell.length_b   1.000
_cell.length_c   1.000
_cell.angle_alpha   90.00
_cell.angle_beta   90.00
_cell.angle_gamma   90.00
#
_symmetry.space_group_name_H-M   'P 1'
#
loop_
_entity.id
_entity.type
_entity.pdbx_description
1 polymer ?
#
loop_
_entity_poly.entity_id
_entity_poly.type
_entity_poly.pdbx_seq_one_letter_code
_entity_poly.pdbx_strand_id
1 'polypeptide(L)'
;MKNKIYYLAIIAVLFSCKKEIKQEDQPPMLTTMEKQDSKAAFSKVLAIALEKEPSLRSFIKNEALKQFDMDNDILFQMVKDEPIKDGKTFYQIISQYADSKINLNNAIENLPTLTIMVPEIPNFTPQSWDINTEMPLVAVSPATKVYDNIILYNAKGETTKVPYGLVPGYPVVVVKENERIVINNSNENKISLRNSSFNLSFANKAFNKSVSNLTLKNQLQNSIKPEKTSRLVDLPLANSFPERSIDQAAIDAFNLGLDWHRDYIYYGLNPANNIVRGKFNNSYVEHIVSIKLKDNNYGKISDSDADPKSVDEYSYRPGDRPFPVLWTDGYFDIRISILINSKNGGSSQIEKIFSLKGTDLFDVVYQRDGNTTRNYRVSITPKECFLNEPIVAWDLENYGSQWKFIAKEFDLSQDITLSYTNTTTYATNFQYDVGFGEKVKVGVKFGASLTESTTNSFQVKTTVGSDDLGEGILEFSNPIILRKETVEYTPSRPPRDGSQPPYYKDRYVTNDVSTGSMLISVEPKRIKN
;
A
#
# COMPACT_ATOMS: atom_id res chain seq x y z
N MET A 1 69.93 -39.79 28.22
CA MET A 1 68.98 -39.36 29.28
C MET A 1 68.01 -38.34 28.69
N LYS A 2 66.69 -38.60 28.77
CA LYS A 2 65.49 -37.71 28.83
C LYS A 2 65.59 -36.29 28.19
N ASN A 3 64.65 -35.74 27.41
CA ASN A 3 63.23 -36.02 27.14
C ASN A 3 62.69 -35.03 26.06
N LYS A 4 61.77 -35.51 25.20
CA LYS A 4 60.61 -34.84 24.54
C LYS A 4 60.92 -33.67 23.56
N ILE A 5 60.32 -33.58 22.35
CA ILE A 5 58.89 -33.51 22.01
C ILE A 5 58.66 -34.07 20.59
N TYR A 6 57.48 -34.67 20.39
CA TYR A 6 57.02 -35.41 19.21
C TYR A 6 56.73 -34.54 17.98
N TYR A 7 57.18 -34.97 16.81
CA TYR A 7 56.53 -34.68 15.53
C TYR A 7 55.58 -35.84 15.22
N LEU A 8 54.27 -35.58 15.23
CA LEU A 8 53.28 -36.54 14.74
C LEU A 8 52.88 -36.15 13.32
N ALA A 9 53.13 -37.08 12.40
CA ALA A 9 52.79 -37.00 11.00
C ALA A 9 51.28 -37.23 10.77
N ILE A 10 50.85 -36.68 9.65
CA ILE A 10 49.52 -36.64 9.05
C ILE A 10 48.97 -38.06 8.78
N ILE A 11 47.67 -38.26 9.07
CA ILE A 11 46.63 -39.03 8.36
C ILE A 11 45.70 -39.74 9.37
N ALA A 12 44.44 -39.30 9.44
CA ALA A 12 43.26 -40.17 9.59
C ALA A 12 41.95 -39.36 9.45
N VAL A 13 41.35 -39.46 8.26
CA VAL A 13 39.91 -39.55 7.97
C VAL A 13 38.95 -38.89 8.97
N LEU A 14 38.41 -37.74 8.57
CA LEU A 14 37.21 -37.12 9.14
C LEU A 14 35.97 -37.97 8.80
N PHE A 15 35.60 -38.91 9.67
CA PHE A 15 34.23 -39.41 9.73
C PHE A 15 33.39 -38.42 10.56
N SER A 16 32.72 -37.49 9.88
CA SER A 16 31.60 -36.74 10.45
C SER A 16 30.31 -37.50 10.12
N CYS A 17 29.61 -37.95 11.17
CA CYS A 17 28.28 -38.52 11.07
C CYS A 17 27.32 -37.50 10.45
N LYS A 18 26.95 -37.69 9.17
CA LYS A 18 25.75 -37.07 8.61
C LYS A 18 24.54 -37.78 9.21
N LYS A 19 23.90 -37.14 10.18
CA LYS A 19 22.52 -37.48 10.54
C LYS A 19 21.65 -36.96 9.40
N GLU A 20 21.16 -37.85 8.56
CA GLU A 20 20.17 -37.52 7.54
C GLU A 20 18.93 -36.94 8.23
N ILE A 21 18.75 -35.63 8.09
CA ILE A 21 17.47 -34.99 8.35
C ILE A 21 16.60 -35.40 7.16
N LYS A 22 15.63 -36.29 7.42
CA LYS A 22 14.54 -36.53 6.48
C LYS A 22 13.90 -35.17 6.20
N GLN A 23 14.06 -34.68 4.98
CA GLN A 23 13.13 -33.69 4.42
C GLN A 23 11.75 -34.34 4.51
N GLU A 24 10.89 -33.81 5.37
CA GLU A 24 9.46 -34.05 5.23
C GLU A 24 9.09 -33.54 3.83
N ASP A 25 8.59 -34.45 2.99
CA ASP A 25 8.05 -34.13 1.68
C ASP A 25 6.98 -33.05 1.86
N GLN A 26 7.32 -31.80 1.53
CA GLN A 26 6.30 -30.81 1.25
C GLN A 26 5.47 -31.37 0.09
N PRO A 27 4.12 -31.38 0.19
CA PRO A 27 3.30 -31.82 -0.92
C PRO A 27 3.68 -31.03 -2.18
N PRO A 28 3.70 -31.68 -3.37
CA PRO A 28 4.10 -31.01 -4.60
C PRO A 28 3.28 -29.74 -4.77
N MET A 29 3.99 -28.61 -4.87
CA MET A 29 3.37 -27.31 -5.05
C MET A 29 2.70 -27.30 -6.43
N LEU A 30 1.38 -27.09 -6.47
CA LEU A 30 0.60 -26.99 -7.71
C LEU A 30 1.26 -26.00 -8.67
N THR A 31 1.37 -26.39 -9.93
CA THR A 31 1.89 -25.53 -10.99
C THR A 31 0.95 -24.37 -11.27
N THR A 32 1.50 -23.25 -11.77
CA THR A 32 0.73 -22.09 -12.23
C THR A 32 -0.37 -22.46 -13.23
N MET A 33 -0.14 -23.46 -14.08
CA MET A 33 -1.12 -23.93 -15.06
C MET A 33 -2.29 -24.68 -14.39
N GLU A 34 -2.01 -25.58 -13.45
CA GLU A 34 -3.05 -26.34 -12.74
C GLU A 34 -3.95 -25.42 -11.91
N LYS A 35 -3.39 -24.36 -11.32
CA LYS A 35 -4.17 -23.31 -10.65
C LYS A 35 -5.07 -22.56 -11.63
N GLN A 36 -4.55 -22.22 -12.82
CA GLN A 36 -5.35 -21.55 -13.86
C GLN A 36 -6.52 -22.42 -14.35
N ASP A 37 -6.28 -23.72 -14.56
CA ASP A 37 -7.31 -24.67 -14.93
C ASP A 37 -8.38 -24.83 -13.84
N SER A 38 -7.95 -24.84 -12.58
CA SER A 38 -8.86 -24.88 -11.41
C SER A 38 -9.73 -23.62 -11.35
N LYS A 39 -9.16 -22.42 -11.57
CA LYS A 39 -9.93 -21.16 -11.64
C LYS A 39 -10.95 -21.22 -12.79
N ALA A 40 -10.55 -21.71 -13.97
CA ALA A 40 -11.45 -21.84 -15.12
C ALA A 40 -12.58 -22.84 -14.88
N ALA A 41 -12.29 -23.99 -14.25
CA ALA A 41 -13.29 -24.99 -13.89
C ALA A 41 -14.35 -24.43 -12.93
N PHE A 42 -13.92 -23.74 -11.87
CA PHE A 42 -14.83 -23.07 -10.95
C PHE A 42 -15.66 -21.98 -11.64
N SER A 43 -15.01 -21.17 -12.48
CA SER A 43 -15.65 -20.03 -13.17
C SER A 43 -16.82 -20.45 -14.07
N LYS A 44 -16.70 -21.58 -14.78
CA LYS A 44 -17.77 -22.11 -15.63
C LYS A 44 -19.02 -22.45 -14.81
N VAL A 45 -18.83 -23.12 -13.67
CA VAL A 45 -19.94 -23.48 -12.77
C VAL A 45 -20.57 -22.22 -12.17
N LEU A 46 -19.74 -21.27 -11.72
CA LEU A 46 -20.20 -20.01 -11.16
C LEU A 46 -21.00 -19.19 -12.18
N ALA A 47 -20.59 -19.16 -13.46
CA ALA A 47 -21.30 -18.43 -14.51
C ALA A 47 -22.73 -18.95 -14.72
N ILE A 48 -22.93 -20.27 -14.68
CA ILE A 48 -24.26 -20.88 -14.79
C ILE A 48 -25.11 -20.52 -13.56
N ALA A 49 -24.53 -20.62 -12.37
CA ALA A 49 -25.22 -20.33 -11.12
C ALA A 49 -25.64 -18.85 -11.04
N LEU A 50 -24.74 -17.93 -11.42
CA LEU A 50 -24.99 -16.50 -11.43
C LEU A 50 -26.07 -16.08 -12.43
N GLU A 51 -26.34 -16.84 -13.48
CA GLU A 51 -27.48 -16.56 -14.38
C GLU A 51 -28.80 -17.00 -13.75
N LYS A 52 -28.81 -18.17 -13.11
CA LYS A 52 -30.04 -18.86 -12.69
C LYS A 52 -30.52 -18.50 -11.28
N GLU A 53 -29.63 -18.02 -10.41
CA GLU A 53 -29.92 -17.88 -8.97
C GLU A 53 -29.83 -16.42 -8.48
N PRO A 54 -30.94 -15.65 -8.52
CA PRO A 54 -30.98 -14.29 -8.00
C PRO A 54 -30.57 -14.18 -6.52
N SER A 55 -30.91 -15.17 -5.70
CA SER A 55 -30.53 -15.20 -4.28
C SER A 55 -29.02 -15.38 -4.09
N LEU A 56 -28.35 -16.12 -4.99
CA LEU A 56 -26.89 -16.24 -4.98
C LEU A 56 -26.24 -14.90 -5.35
N ARG A 57 -26.74 -14.21 -6.38
CA ARG A 57 -26.29 -12.85 -6.75
C ARG A 57 -26.45 -11.88 -5.56
N SER A 58 -27.60 -11.92 -4.89
CA SER A 58 -27.85 -11.09 -3.70
C SER A 58 -26.86 -11.39 -2.57
N PHE A 59 -26.56 -12.67 -2.32
CA PHE A 59 -25.59 -13.06 -1.30
C PHE A 59 -24.19 -12.53 -1.63
N ILE A 60 -23.71 -12.77 -2.86
CA ILE A 60 -22.38 -12.31 -3.30
C ILE A 60 -22.26 -10.78 -3.22
N LYS A 61 -23.28 -10.04 -3.67
CA LYS A 61 -23.32 -8.57 -3.53
C LYS A 61 -23.16 -8.14 -2.07
N ASN A 62 -23.91 -8.76 -1.16
CA ASN A 62 -23.89 -8.41 0.26
C ASN A 62 -22.56 -8.76 0.93
N GLU A 63 -21.94 -9.89 0.59
CA GLU A 63 -20.62 -10.27 1.09
C GLU A 63 -19.51 -9.34 0.57
N ALA A 64 -19.52 -9.01 -0.73
CA ALA A 64 -18.56 -8.05 -1.32
C ALA A 64 -18.57 -6.70 -0.58
N LEU A 65 -19.75 -6.18 -0.25
CA LEU A 65 -19.91 -4.90 0.44
C LEU A 65 -19.34 -4.89 1.87
N LYS A 66 -19.12 -6.05 2.49
CA LYS A 66 -18.48 -6.12 3.80
C LYS A 66 -17.01 -5.76 3.71
N GLN A 67 -16.36 -6.12 2.61
CA GLN A 67 -14.93 -5.94 2.37
C GLN A 67 -14.05 -6.51 3.47
N PHE A 68 -14.20 -7.80 3.75
CA PHE A 68 -13.63 -8.44 4.94
C PHE A 68 -12.09 -8.28 5.02
N ASP A 69 -11.43 -8.23 3.86
CA ASP A 69 -9.99 -8.09 3.69
C ASP A 69 -9.57 -6.71 3.15
N MET A 70 -10.43 -5.69 3.30
CA MET A 70 -10.32 -4.35 2.73
C MET A 70 -10.72 -4.19 1.26
N ASP A 71 -11.00 -5.27 0.51
CA ASP A 71 -11.47 -5.21 -0.87
C ASP A 71 -12.84 -5.87 -1.06
N ASN A 72 -13.47 -5.74 -2.22
CA ASN A 72 -14.77 -6.32 -2.55
C ASN A 72 -14.68 -7.83 -2.84
N ASP A 73 -13.87 -8.53 -2.06
CA ASP A 73 -13.56 -9.94 -2.16
C ASP A 73 -14.50 -10.80 -1.31
N ILE A 74 -14.81 -11.98 -1.81
CA ILE A 74 -15.52 -13.05 -1.10
C ILE A 74 -14.63 -14.29 -1.12
N LEU A 75 -13.97 -14.57 0.01
CA LEU A 75 -13.21 -15.81 0.18
C LEU A 75 -14.18 -17.00 0.21
N PHE A 76 -14.12 -17.85 -0.80
CA PHE A 76 -15.09 -18.93 -0.99
C PHE A 76 -15.11 -19.91 0.19
N GLN A 77 -13.95 -20.22 0.77
CA GLN A 77 -13.85 -21.10 1.94
C GLN A 77 -14.60 -20.57 3.17
N MET A 78 -14.78 -19.25 3.29
CA MET A 78 -15.55 -18.64 4.39
C MET A 78 -17.05 -18.80 4.22
N VAL A 79 -17.53 -18.79 2.97
CA VAL A 79 -18.97 -18.65 2.69
C VAL A 79 -19.59 -19.91 2.09
N LYS A 80 -18.79 -20.91 1.71
CA LYS A 80 -19.27 -22.12 1.01
C LYS A 80 -20.39 -22.87 1.74
N ASP A 81 -20.38 -22.83 3.07
CA ASP A 81 -21.34 -23.52 3.94
C ASP A 81 -22.43 -22.60 4.50
N GLU A 82 -22.42 -21.31 4.14
CA GLU A 82 -23.44 -20.35 4.57
C GLU A 82 -24.76 -20.60 3.82
N PRO A 83 -25.90 -20.65 4.53
CA PRO A 83 -27.22 -20.85 3.91
C PRO A 83 -27.66 -19.59 3.15
N ILE A 84 -28.11 -19.77 1.90
CA ILE A 84 -28.55 -18.66 1.04
C ILE A 84 -30.07 -18.66 0.89
N LYS A 85 -30.65 -19.78 0.46
CA LYS A 85 -32.08 -19.90 0.17
C LYS A 85 -32.56 -21.32 0.41
N ASP A 86 -33.74 -21.47 1.00
CA ASP A 86 -34.39 -22.76 1.30
C ASP A 86 -33.48 -23.74 2.08
N GLY A 87 -32.63 -23.19 2.95
CA GLY A 87 -31.63 -23.96 3.72
C GLY A 87 -30.46 -24.51 2.91
N LYS A 88 -30.41 -24.29 1.58
CA LYS A 88 -29.26 -24.67 0.74
C LYS A 88 -28.10 -23.71 0.94
N THR A 89 -26.91 -24.27 1.10
CA THR A 89 -25.67 -23.48 1.21
C THR A 89 -25.19 -22.96 -0.14
N PHE A 90 -24.26 -22.00 -0.14
CA PHE A 90 -23.59 -21.54 -1.36
C PHE A 90 -23.07 -22.71 -2.20
N TYR A 91 -22.27 -23.59 -1.61
CA TYR A 91 -21.70 -24.76 -2.30
C TYR A 91 -22.79 -25.69 -2.86
N GLN A 92 -23.84 -25.95 -2.08
CA GLN A 92 -24.95 -26.79 -2.51
C GLN A 92 -25.73 -26.19 -3.69
N ILE A 93 -25.79 -24.87 -3.80
CA ILE A 93 -26.39 -24.17 -4.94
C ILE A 93 -25.51 -24.35 -6.18
N ILE A 94 -24.24 -23.95 -6.13
CA ILE A 94 -23.38 -23.99 -7.32
C ILE A 94 -23.11 -25.42 -7.82
N SER A 95 -23.01 -26.40 -6.91
CA SER A 95 -22.74 -27.80 -7.27
C SER A 95 -23.89 -28.50 -8.02
N GLN A 96 -25.09 -27.90 -8.07
CA GLN A 96 -26.19 -28.36 -8.92
C GLN A 96 -25.93 -28.09 -10.41
N TYR A 97 -25.03 -27.14 -10.72
CA TYR A 97 -24.70 -26.73 -12.08
C TYR A 97 -23.35 -27.26 -12.56
N ALA A 98 -22.66 -28.05 -11.74
CA ALA A 98 -21.39 -28.65 -12.12
C ALA A 98 -21.61 -29.92 -12.95
N ASP A 99 -20.97 -30.00 -14.12
CA ASP A 99 -20.94 -31.22 -14.93
C ASP A 99 -20.28 -32.39 -14.17
N SER A 100 -19.29 -32.07 -13.33
CA SER A 100 -18.62 -33.00 -12.43
C SER A 100 -18.40 -32.35 -11.07
N LYS A 101 -19.07 -32.87 -10.05
CA LYS A 101 -18.84 -32.47 -8.65
C LYS A 101 -17.41 -32.74 -8.19
N ILE A 102 -16.80 -33.81 -8.71
CA ILE A 102 -15.40 -34.15 -8.43
C ILE A 102 -14.48 -33.04 -8.95
N ASN A 103 -14.69 -32.57 -10.19
CA ASN A 103 -13.86 -31.51 -10.76
C ASN A 103 -14.05 -30.18 -10.02
N LEU A 104 -15.29 -29.86 -9.63
CA LEU A 104 -15.56 -28.67 -8.80
C LEU A 104 -14.84 -28.77 -7.45
N ASN A 105 -14.91 -29.91 -6.77
CA ASN A 105 -14.25 -30.11 -5.48
C ASN A 105 -12.73 -30.03 -5.61
N ASN A 106 -12.15 -30.68 -6.62
CA ASN A 106 -10.71 -30.58 -6.89
C ASN A 106 -10.29 -29.13 -7.13
N ALA A 107 -11.07 -28.34 -7.88
CA ALA A 107 -10.77 -26.93 -8.10
C ALA A 107 -10.80 -26.11 -6.80
N ILE A 108 -11.76 -26.39 -5.90
CA ILE A 108 -11.89 -25.73 -4.59
C ILE A 108 -10.73 -26.13 -3.66
N GLU A 109 -10.32 -27.41 -3.68
CA GLU A 109 -9.22 -27.93 -2.86
C GLU A 109 -7.85 -27.44 -3.35
N ASN A 110 -7.65 -27.36 -4.67
CA ASN A 110 -6.44 -26.84 -5.28
C ASN A 110 -6.26 -25.33 -5.08
N LEU A 111 -7.34 -24.61 -4.75
CA LEU A 111 -7.34 -23.16 -4.53
C LEU A 111 -7.87 -22.82 -3.12
N PRO A 112 -7.07 -23.02 -2.05
CA PRO A 112 -7.51 -22.73 -0.69
C PRO A 112 -7.90 -21.28 -0.44
N THR A 113 -7.32 -20.34 -1.21
CA THR A 113 -7.62 -18.90 -1.16
C THR A 113 -8.53 -18.45 -2.31
N LEU A 114 -9.25 -19.39 -2.95
CA LEU A 114 -10.20 -19.12 -4.03
C LEU A 114 -11.18 -18.02 -3.62
N THR A 115 -11.24 -16.98 -4.44
CA THR A 115 -11.99 -15.77 -4.14
C THR A 115 -12.79 -15.33 -5.34
N ILE A 116 -14.01 -14.86 -5.05
CA ILE A 116 -14.88 -14.18 -6.00
C ILE A 116 -14.77 -12.69 -5.69
N MET A 117 -14.27 -11.90 -6.63
CA MET A 117 -14.19 -10.44 -6.51
C MET A 117 -15.31 -9.79 -7.31
N VAL A 118 -15.95 -8.78 -6.72
CA VAL A 118 -16.90 -7.90 -7.42
C VAL A 118 -16.21 -6.55 -7.68
N PRO A 119 -15.74 -6.26 -8.91
CA PRO A 119 -14.92 -5.09 -9.17
C PRO A 119 -15.72 -3.78 -9.20
N GLU A 120 -15.00 -2.66 -9.04
CA GLU A 120 -15.54 -1.30 -9.27
C GLU A 120 -15.13 -0.83 -10.68
N ILE A 121 -16.04 -0.96 -11.66
CA ILE A 121 -15.80 -0.66 -13.08
C ILE A 121 -16.89 0.26 -13.65
N PRO A 122 -16.72 0.80 -14.88
CA PRO A 122 -17.76 1.61 -15.51
C PRO A 122 -19.10 0.88 -15.57
N ASN A 123 -20.13 1.56 -15.06
CA ASN A 123 -21.52 1.09 -15.00
C ASN A 123 -21.78 -0.14 -14.11
N PHE A 124 -20.79 -0.63 -13.36
CA PHE A 124 -20.99 -1.78 -12.49
C PHE A 124 -20.06 -1.73 -11.27
N THR A 125 -20.65 -1.64 -10.07
CA THR A 125 -19.95 -1.74 -8.78
C THR A 125 -20.77 -2.62 -7.83
N PRO A 126 -20.19 -3.11 -6.72
CA PRO A 126 -20.98 -3.81 -5.70
C PRO A 126 -22.18 -2.99 -5.22
N GLN A 127 -22.06 -1.67 -5.11
CA GLN A 127 -23.14 -0.79 -4.67
C GLN A 127 -24.24 -0.68 -5.76
N SER A 128 -23.86 -0.47 -7.02
CA SER A 128 -24.80 -0.25 -8.11
C SER A 128 -25.41 -1.52 -8.69
N TRP A 129 -24.87 -2.71 -8.38
CA TRP A 129 -25.29 -3.98 -8.99
C TRP A 129 -26.79 -4.29 -8.76
N ASP A 130 -27.59 -4.29 -9.82
CA ASP A 130 -28.98 -4.74 -9.80
C ASP A 130 -29.09 -6.24 -10.06
N ILE A 131 -29.24 -7.00 -8.98
CA ILE A 131 -29.29 -8.48 -9.01
C ILE A 131 -30.44 -9.06 -9.84
N ASN A 132 -31.45 -8.28 -10.21
CA ASN A 132 -32.59 -8.78 -10.99
C ASN A 132 -32.38 -8.64 -12.49
N THR A 133 -31.61 -7.64 -12.90
CA THR A 133 -31.45 -7.27 -14.32
C THR A 133 -30.02 -7.44 -14.82
N GLU A 134 -29.04 -7.55 -13.92
CA GLU A 134 -27.63 -7.66 -14.24
C GLU A 134 -27.08 -9.05 -13.89
N MET A 135 -26.77 -9.80 -14.94
CA MET A 135 -26.22 -11.15 -14.88
C MET A 135 -24.73 -11.07 -15.25
N PRO A 136 -23.83 -11.10 -14.26
CA PRO A 136 -22.42 -10.92 -14.52
C PRO A 136 -21.82 -12.10 -15.28
N LEU A 137 -20.94 -11.79 -16.23
CA LEU A 137 -19.99 -12.77 -16.75
C LEU A 137 -18.94 -13.10 -15.68
N VAL A 138 -18.32 -14.28 -15.79
CA VAL A 138 -17.27 -14.70 -14.83
C VAL A 138 -15.91 -14.65 -15.49
N ALA A 139 -15.09 -13.70 -15.08
CA ALA A 139 -13.71 -13.53 -15.51
C ALA A 139 -12.77 -14.45 -14.74
N VAL A 140 -11.77 -14.99 -15.42
CA VAL A 140 -10.66 -15.73 -14.81
C VAL A 140 -9.47 -14.79 -14.69
N SER A 141 -9.07 -14.45 -13.46
CA SER A 141 -7.82 -13.72 -13.24
C SER A 141 -6.65 -14.53 -13.82
N PRO A 142 -5.69 -13.90 -14.52
CA PRO A 142 -4.60 -14.60 -15.18
C PRO A 142 -3.64 -15.19 -14.13
N ALA A 143 -2.88 -16.21 -14.53
CA ALA A 143 -1.93 -16.87 -13.64
C ALA A 143 -0.60 -16.10 -13.51
N THR A 144 -0.36 -15.20 -14.46
CA THR A 144 0.82 -14.34 -14.56
C THR A 144 0.37 -12.94 -14.91
N LYS A 145 1.16 -11.96 -14.49
CA LYS A 145 0.92 -10.55 -14.80
C LYS A 145 1.11 -10.22 -16.30
N VAL A 146 1.79 -11.11 -17.06
CA VAL A 146 1.89 -11.05 -18.53
C VAL A 146 0.76 -11.86 -19.19
N TYR A 147 -0.12 -11.19 -19.95
CA TYR A 147 -1.20 -11.83 -20.71
C TYR A 147 -1.76 -10.90 -21.81
N ASP A 148 -2.35 -11.48 -22.86
CA ASP A 148 -2.96 -10.70 -23.95
C ASP A 148 -4.44 -10.38 -23.72
N ASN A 149 -5.16 -11.26 -23.01
CA ASN A 149 -6.61 -11.16 -22.82
C ASN A 149 -7.03 -11.78 -21.49
N ILE A 150 -8.07 -11.22 -20.87
CA ILE A 150 -8.85 -11.87 -19.81
C ILE A 150 -9.97 -12.67 -20.46
N ILE A 151 -10.13 -13.93 -20.03
CA ILE A 151 -11.18 -14.83 -20.49
C ILE A 151 -12.38 -14.73 -19.53
N LEU A 152 -13.57 -14.52 -20.10
CA LEU A 152 -14.84 -14.45 -19.39
C LEU A 152 -15.75 -15.56 -19.88
N TYR A 153 -16.44 -16.24 -18.96
CA TYR A 153 -17.44 -17.26 -19.26
C TYR A 153 -18.86 -16.72 -19.03
N ASN A 154 -19.78 -17.08 -19.93
CA ASN A 154 -21.22 -16.94 -19.71
C ASN A 154 -21.85 -18.28 -19.29
N ALA A 155 -23.15 -18.26 -18.97
CA ALA A 155 -23.89 -19.46 -18.53
C ALA A 155 -24.06 -20.54 -19.61
N LYS A 156 -23.72 -20.28 -20.87
CA LYS A 156 -23.68 -21.27 -21.95
C LYS A 156 -22.30 -21.91 -22.12
N GLY A 157 -21.31 -21.47 -21.34
CA GLY A 157 -19.91 -21.88 -21.47
C GLY A 157 -19.18 -21.20 -22.62
N GLU A 158 -19.79 -20.23 -23.30
CA GLU A 158 -19.15 -19.44 -24.35
C GLU A 158 -18.16 -18.46 -23.73
N THR A 159 -17.09 -18.15 -24.47
CA THR A 159 -16.04 -17.25 -23.99
C THR A 159 -16.14 -15.88 -24.62
N THR A 160 -15.99 -14.84 -23.80
CA THR A 160 -15.69 -13.48 -24.24
C THR A 160 -14.25 -13.16 -23.84
N LYS A 161 -13.52 -12.46 -24.71
CA LYS A 161 -12.16 -12.00 -24.41
C LYS A 161 -12.19 -10.50 -24.20
N VAL A 162 -11.68 -10.04 -23.07
CA VAL A 162 -11.37 -8.63 -22.84
C VAL A 162 -9.87 -8.46 -23.07
N PRO A 163 -9.45 -7.78 -24.14
CA PRO A 163 -8.05 -7.48 -24.38
C PRO A 163 -7.39 -6.82 -23.19
N TYR A 164 -6.11 -7.12 -22.99
CA TYR A 164 -5.24 -6.41 -22.07
C TYR A 164 -5.33 -4.90 -22.31
N GLY A 165 -5.38 -4.10 -21.24
CA GLY A 165 -5.55 -2.65 -21.33
C GLY A 165 -7.01 -2.18 -21.44
N LEU A 166 -7.99 -3.09 -21.54
CA LEU A 166 -9.41 -2.73 -21.57
C LEU A 166 -10.14 -3.17 -20.29
N VAL A 167 -11.08 -2.31 -19.89
CA VAL A 167 -11.98 -2.54 -18.76
C VAL A 167 -13.40 -2.80 -19.29
N PRO A 168 -14.08 -3.88 -18.86
CA PRO A 168 -15.46 -4.11 -19.24
C PRO A 168 -16.37 -3.01 -18.71
N GLY A 169 -17.40 -2.66 -19.47
CA GLY A 169 -18.42 -1.68 -19.11
C GLY A 169 -19.78 -2.31 -18.80
N TYR A 170 -19.76 -3.58 -18.38
CA TYR A 170 -20.91 -4.44 -18.17
C TYR A 170 -20.67 -5.35 -16.96
N PRO A 171 -21.74 -5.94 -16.38
CA PRO A 171 -21.64 -6.80 -15.21
C PRO A 171 -20.61 -7.92 -15.37
N VAL A 172 -19.68 -8.01 -14.42
CA VAL A 172 -18.65 -9.04 -14.36
C VAL A 172 -18.25 -9.32 -12.91
N VAL A 173 -17.93 -10.57 -12.60
CA VAL A 173 -17.22 -10.94 -11.37
C VAL A 173 -15.94 -11.67 -11.73
N VAL A 174 -14.95 -11.65 -10.85
CA VAL A 174 -13.61 -12.20 -11.11
C VAL A 174 -13.33 -13.35 -10.17
N VAL A 175 -12.83 -14.45 -10.71
CA VAL A 175 -12.30 -15.58 -9.92
C VAL A 175 -10.78 -15.45 -9.85
N LYS A 176 -10.27 -15.25 -8.63
CA LYS A 176 -8.85 -15.08 -8.32
C LYS A 176 -8.43 -15.89 -7.08
N GLU A 177 -7.14 -15.90 -6.79
CA GLU A 177 -6.60 -16.27 -5.48
C GLU A 177 -6.46 -15.00 -4.65
N ASN A 178 -6.74 -15.06 -3.35
CA ASN A 178 -6.59 -13.90 -2.47
C ASN A 178 -5.14 -13.75 -2.00
N GLU A 179 -4.61 -12.53 -2.13
CA GLU A 179 -3.26 -12.13 -1.77
C GLU A 179 -3.10 -11.77 -0.28
N ARG A 180 -4.21 -11.54 0.42
CA ARG A 180 -4.22 -11.14 1.85
C ARG A 180 -4.42 -12.30 2.80
N ILE A 181 -4.77 -13.48 2.28
CA ILE A 181 -4.99 -14.70 3.05
C ILE A 181 -3.89 -15.73 2.78
N VAL A 182 -3.37 -16.33 3.85
CA VAL A 182 -2.37 -17.40 3.80
C VAL A 182 -2.87 -18.64 4.50
N ILE A 183 -2.35 -19.80 4.08
CA ILE A 183 -2.53 -21.07 4.78
C ILE A 183 -1.49 -21.10 5.90
N ASN A 184 -1.95 -21.18 7.15
CA ASN A 184 -1.11 -21.01 8.32
C ASN A 184 -1.25 -22.20 9.26
N ASN A 185 -0.13 -22.66 9.85
CA ASN A 185 -0.13 -23.66 10.92
C ASN A 185 -0.03 -23.02 12.32
N SER A 186 0.04 -21.69 12.41
CA SER A 186 0.15 -20.93 13.66
C SER A 186 -1.17 -20.26 14.07
N ASN A 187 -1.31 -19.97 15.36
CA ASN A 187 -2.57 -19.49 15.98
C ASN A 187 -2.78 -17.96 15.93
N GLU A 188 -1.88 -17.20 15.31
CA GLU A 188 -1.98 -15.72 15.26
C GLU A 188 -2.84 -15.25 14.07
N ASN A 189 -3.70 -14.25 14.29
CA ASN A 189 -4.58 -13.64 13.26
C ASN A 189 -5.51 -14.61 12.52
N LYS A 190 -5.99 -15.66 13.21
CA LYS A 190 -6.86 -16.69 12.62
C LYS A 190 -8.16 -16.09 12.10
N ILE A 191 -8.53 -16.42 10.86
CA ILE A 191 -9.88 -16.16 10.36
C ILE A 191 -10.78 -17.18 11.05
N SER A 192 -11.83 -16.71 11.72
CA SER A 192 -12.77 -17.58 12.43
C SER A 192 -13.64 -18.33 11.42
N LEU A 193 -13.07 -19.36 10.79
CA LEU A 193 -13.74 -20.25 9.85
C LEU A 193 -14.43 -21.38 10.61
N ARG A 194 -15.75 -21.49 10.44
CA ARG A 194 -16.44 -22.76 10.73
C ARG A 194 -16.24 -23.65 9.51
N ASN A 195 -15.76 -24.88 9.69
CA ASN A 195 -15.74 -25.95 8.66
C ASN A 195 -14.87 -25.74 7.40
N SER A 196 -13.74 -25.02 7.52
CA SER A 196 -12.69 -25.03 6.50
C SER A 196 -11.73 -26.21 6.69
N SER A 197 -11.43 -26.94 5.63
CA SER A 197 -10.35 -27.96 5.60
C SER A 197 -8.96 -27.34 5.77
N PHE A 198 -8.86 -26.03 5.58
CA PHE A 198 -7.62 -25.25 5.63
C PHE A 198 -7.59 -24.35 6.87
N ASN A 199 -6.44 -24.28 7.52
CA ASN A 199 -6.18 -23.26 8.52
C ASN A 199 -5.79 -21.96 7.81
N LEU A 200 -6.72 -21.02 7.67
CA LEU A 200 -6.48 -19.75 6.99
C LEU A 200 -6.33 -18.60 8.01
N SER A 201 -5.42 -17.68 7.71
CA SER A 201 -5.22 -16.44 8.48
C SER A 201 -4.92 -15.29 7.54
N PHE A 202 -5.13 -14.05 8.00
CA PHE A 202 -4.62 -12.89 7.28
C PHE A 202 -3.09 -12.89 7.28
N ALA A 203 -2.48 -12.58 6.13
CA ALA A 203 -1.03 -12.38 6.00
C ALA A 203 -0.54 -11.23 6.90
N ASN A 204 -1.41 -10.25 7.16
CA ASN A 204 -1.18 -9.18 8.12
C ASN A 204 -2.50 -8.74 8.76
N LYS A 205 -2.48 -8.36 10.05
CA LYS A 205 -3.65 -7.82 10.76
C LYS A 205 -4.24 -6.56 10.09
N ALA A 206 -3.43 -5.80 9.36
CA ALA A 206 -3.85 -4.58 8.65
C ALA A 206 -4.91 -4.87 7.56
N PHE A 207 -4.90 -6.09 7.01
CA PHE A 207 -5.87 -6.54 6.03
C PHE A 207 -7.22 -6.88 6.64
N ASN A 208 -7.31 -7.07 7.96
CA ASN A 208 -8.59 -7.34 8.60
C ASN A 208 -9.37 -6.05 8.83
N LYS A 209 -10.43 -5.83 8.05
CA LYS A 209 -11.27 -4.63 8.17
C LYS A 209 -11.90 -4.43 9.55
N SER A 210 -12.12 -5.50 10.32
CA SER A 210 -12.64 -5.37 11.69
C SER A 210 -11.64 -4.78 12.68
N VAL A 211 -10.35 -4.76 12.32
CA VAL A 211 -9.24 -4.27 13.16
C VAL A 211 -8.59 -3.02 12.56
N SER A 212 -8.81 -2.75 11.26
CA SER A 212 -8.26 -1.56 10.59
C SER A 212 -9.10 -0.31 10.92
N ASN A 213 -8.46 0.67 11.57
CA ASN A 213 -9.08 1.97 11.88
C ASN A 213 -8.95 2.98 10.72
N LEU A 214 -8.50 2.56 9.54
CA LEU A 214 -8.27 3.43 8.40
C LEU A 214 -9.60 3.73 7.69
N THR A 215 -10.31 4.74 8.19
CA THR A 215 -11.44 5.32 7.46
C THR A 215 -10.92 6.44 6.56
N LEU A 216 -10.46 6.10 5.36
CA LEU A 216 -10.17 7.10 4.32
C LEU A 216 -11.50 7.74 3.89
N LYS A 217 -11.71 9.00 4.28
CA LYS A 217 -12.85 9.78 3.80
C LYS A 217 -12.53 10.31 2.40
N ASN A 218 -13.21 9.74 1.39
CA ASN A 218 -13.23 10.25 0.03
C ASN A 218 -13.65 11.72 -0.01
N GLN A 219 -12.78 12.61 -0.51
CA GLN A 219 -13.13 14.00 -0.78
C GLN A 219 -12.52 14.51 -2.11
N LEU A 220 -13.37 15.18 -2.89
CA LEU A 220 -13.23 15.59 -4.29
C LEU A 220 -12.23 16.75 -4.57
N GLN A 221 -11.54 16.59 -5.71
CA GLN A 221 -11.02 17.52 -6.75
C GLN A 221 -10.29 18.85 -6.42
N ASN A 222 -9.10 19.01 -7.03
CA ASN A 222 -8.92 19.81 -8.26
C ASN A 222 -7.54 19.54 -8.91
N SER A 223 -7.55 19.29 -10.21
CA SER A 223 -6.38 19.05 -11.08
C SER A 223 -5.58 20.31 -11.33
N ILE A 224 -4.25 20.25 -11.17
CA ILE A 224 -3.27 21.16 -11.81
C ILE A 224 -1.99 20.35 -12.12
N LYS A 225 -1.43 20.64 -13.30
CA LYS A 225 -0.28 20.03 -14.01
C LYS A 225 0.87 19.50 -13.12
N PRO A 226 1.51 18.37 -13.49
CA PRO A 226 2.66 17.84 -12.78
C PRO A 226 3.92 18.63 -13.13
N GLU A 227 4.61 19.11 -12.09
CA GLU A 227 6.06 19.06 -11.93
C GLU A 227 6.41 19.80 -10.63
N LYS A 228 6.73 19.04 -9.58
CA LYS A 228 7.52 19.43 -8.40
C LYS A 228 7.53 18.22 -7.46
N THR A 229 8.71 17.85 -6.94
CA THR A 229 8.94 16.72 -6.03
C THR A 229 8.40 16.95 -4.60
N SER A 230 7.38 17.80 -4.45
CA SER A 230 6.96 18.39 -3.18
C SER A 230 5.44 18.57 -3.14
N ARG A 231 4.84 18.30 -1.98
CA ARG A 231 3.45 18.59 -1.67
C ARG A 231 3.22 20.09 -1.66
N LEU A 232 2.12 20.48 -2.29
CA LEU A 232 1.69 21.87 -2.39
C LEU A 232 0.53 22.12 -1.43
N VAL A 233 0.67 23.14 -0.58
CA VAL A 233 -0.31 23.45 0.46
C VAL A 233 -0.82 24.87 0.26
N ASP A 234 -1.99 24.99 -0.38
CA ASP A 234 -2.65 26.27 -0.60
C ASP A 234 -3.20 26.85 0.72
N LEU A 235 -3.24 28.18 0.83
CA LEU A 235 -3.91 28.88 1.93
C LEU A 235 -5.15 29.61 1.41
N PRO A 236 -6.27 29.61 2.16
CA PRO A 236 -6.46 28.99 3.48
C PRO A 236 -7.00 27.54 3.38
N LEU A 237 -6.15 26.52 3.58
CA LEU A 237 -6.61 25.13 3.71
C LEU A 237 -6.98 24.73 5.15
N ALA A 238 -6.47 25.44 6.16
CA ALA A 238 -6.51 25.02 7.57
C ALA A 238 -7.92 24.81 8.15
N ASN A 239 -8.94 25.51 7.63
CA ASN A 239 -10.29 25.44 8.20
C ASN A 239 -11.16 24.31 7.65
N SER A 240 -10.91 23.86 6.41
CA SER A 240 -11.77 22.86 5.74
C SER A 240 -11.18 21.46 5.75
N PHE A 241 -9.84 21.33 5.81
CA PHE A 241 -9.12 20.06 5.75
C PHE A 241 -7.90 20.10 6.70
N PRO A 242 -8.12 20.10 8.03
CA PRO A 242 -7.04 20.23 9.01
C PRO A 242 -6.01 19.09 8.93
N GLU A 243 -6.40 17.93 8.44
CA GLU A 243 -5.52 16.78 8.18
C GLU A 243 -4.57 17.01 6.99
N ARG A 244 -4.78 18.05 6.17
CA ARG A 244 -3.90 18.43 5.05
C ARG A 244 -3.03 19.64 5.38
N SER A 245 -3.33 20.36 6.46
CA SER A 245 -2.59 21.57 6.84
C SER A 245 -1.24 21.25 7.46
N ILE A 246 -0.26 22.12 7.24
CA ILE A 246 1.02 22.09 7.95
C ILE A 246 0.78 22.55 9.39
N ASP A 247 1.45 21.92 10.36
CA ASP A 247 1.34 22.34 11.77
C ASP A 247 1.87 23.77 11.95
N GLN A 248 1.20 24.55 12.80
CA GLN A 248 1.56 25.95 13.04
C GLN A 248 3.01 26.10 13.50
N ALA A 249 3.54 25.16 14.31
CA ALA A 249 4.93 25.24 14.76
C ALA A 249 5.95 25.12 13.61
N ALA A 250 5.62 24.38 12.55
CA ALA A 250 6.47 24.30 11.36
C ALA A 250 6.38 25.58 10.51
N ILE A 251 5.19 26.21 10.45
CA ILE A 251 5.01 27.52 9.81
C ILE A 251 5.79 28.61 10.57
N ASP A 252 5.72 28.61 11.89
CA ASP A 252 6.43 29.56 12.75
C ASP A 252 7.95 29.41 12.58
N ALA A 253 8.47 28.18 12.61
CA ALA A 253 9.89 27.91 12.38
C ALA A 253 10.38 28.43 11.02
N PHE A 254 9.58 28.22 9.96
CA PHE A 254 9.86 28.73 8.62
C PHE A 254 9.86 30.27 8.58
N ASN A 255 8.86 30.92 9.17
CA ASN A 255 8.75 32.38 9.21
C ASN A 255 9.87 33.04 10.02
N LEU A 256 10.41 32.34 11.03
CA LEU A 256 11.58 32.74 11.78
C LEU A 256 12.91 32.56 11.00
N GLY A 257 12.87 31.97 9.80
CA GLY A 257 14.05 31.72 8.98
C GLY A 257 15.00 30.67 9.56
N LEU A 258 14.48 29.73 10.34
CA LEU A 258 15.29 28.66 10.94
C LEU A 258 15.60 27.59 9.88
N ASP A 259 16.85 27.13 9.81
CA ASP A 259 17.21 26.04 8.89
C ASP A 259 16.65 24.68 9.35
N TRP A 260 16.85 24.35 10.63
CA TRP A 260 16.41 23.09 11.23
C TRP A 260 15.08 23.30 11.94
N HIS A 261 13.97 23.20 11.20
CA HIS A 261 12.64 23.46 11.77
C HIS A 261 12.36 22.57 13.00
N ARG A 262 12.89 21.34 12.99
CA ARG A 262 12.71 20.36 14.08
C ARG A 262 13.41 20.76 15.39
N ASP A 263 14.43 21.61 15.36
CA ASP A 263 15.01 22.18 16.59
C ASP A 263 13.99 23.06 17.33
N TYR A 264 13.22 23.86 16.59
CA TYR A 264 12.15 24.68 17.16
C TYR A 264 10.99 23.81 17.64
N ILE A 265 10.57 22.83 16.85
CA ILE A 265 9.37 22.01 17.14
C ILE A 265 9.60 21.08 18.33
N TYR A 266 10.71 20.32 18.33
CA TYR A 266 10.98 19.32 19.37
C TYR A 266 11.75 19.86 20.57
N TYR A 267 12.44 21.00 20.45
CA TYR A 267 13.28 21.53 21.55
C TYR A 267 13.02 23.02 21.84
N GLY A 268 12.11 23.68 21.14
CA GLY A 268 11.79 25.10 21.39
C GLY A 268 12.94 26.07 21.09
N LEU A 269 13.98 25.64 20.37
CA LEU A 269 15.16 26.47 20.15
C LEU A 269 14.85 27.61 19.17
N ASN A 270 15.13 28.84 19.61
CA ASN A 270 14.94 30.06 18.82
C ASN A 270 16.10 31.03 19.11
N PRO A 271 17.19 30.95 18.33
CA PRO A 271 18.36 31.81 18.50
C PRO A 271 18.06 33.30 18.39
N ALA A 272 17.10 33.70 17.55
CA ALA A 272 16.73 35.11 17.38
C ALA A 272 16.19 35.72 18.68
N ASN A 273 15.62 34.89 19.56
CA ASN A 273 15.13 35.28 20.88
C ASN A 273 16.04 34.80 22.03
N ASN A 274 17.31 34.46 21.75
CA ASN A 274 18.27 33.93 22.72
C ASN A 274 17.84 32.62 23.44
N ILE A 275 16.92 31.86 22.84
CA ILE A 275 16.52 30.55 23.36
C ILE A 275 17.41 29.49 22.72
N VAL A 276 18.49 29.13 23.42
CA VAL A 276 19.52 28.19 22.94
C VAL A 276 19.56 26.88 23.73
N ARG A 277 18.57 26.64 24.60
CA ARG A 277 18.40 25.38 25.31
C ARG A 277 16.93 25.03 25.40
N GLY A 278 16.62 23.73 25.34
CA GLY A 278 15.26 23.28 25.59
C GLY A 278 15.13 21.77 25.71
N LYS A 279 14.16 21.38 26.52
CA LYS A 279 13.80 19.98 26.76
C LYS A 279 13.09 19.38 25.54
N PHE A 280 13.13 18.06 25.45
CA PHE A 280 12.40 17.34 24.42
C PHE A 280 10.88 17.52 24.57
N ASN A 281 10.22 17.85 23.47
CA ASN A 281 8.79 18.06 23.38
C ASN A 281 8.12 16.88 22.66
N ASN A 282 7.60 15.94 23.45
CA ASN A 282 6.86 14.78 22.96
C ASN A 282 5.38 15.07 22.62
N SER A 283 4.95 16.36 22.64
CA SER A 283 3.61 16.74 22.17
C SER A 283 3.50 16.73 20.64
N TYR A 284 4.60 16.45 19.94
CA TYR A 284 4.67 16.32 18.49
C TYR A 284 5.17 14.92 18.13
N VAL A 285 4.63 14.36 17.05
CA VAL A 285 5.16 13.13 16.42
C VAL A 285 5.24 13.32 14.92
N GLU A 286 6.26 12.73 14.28
CA GLU A 286 6.32 12.68 12.81
C GLU A 286 5.16 11.82 12.29
N HIS A 287 4.55 12.27 11.19
CA HIS A 287 3.52 11.52 10.48
C HIS A 287 3.91 11.34 9.03
N ILE A 288 3.52 10.19 8.44
CA ILE A 288 3.33 10.11 7.00
C ILE A 288 2.02 10.84 6.70
N VAL A 289 2.11 12.09 6.27
CA VAL A 289 0.95 12.93 5.97
C VAL A 289 0.27 12.44 4.70
N SER A 290 1.06 12.19 3.66
CA SER A 290 0.57 11.73 2.37
C SER A 290 1.65 10.98 1.59
N ILE A 291 1.20 10.23 0.60
CA ILE A 291 2.04 9.63 -0.44
C ILE A 291 1.53 10.02 -1.81
N LYS A 292 2.44 10.08 -2.78
CA LYS A 292 2.10 10.29 -4.19
C LYS A 292 3.11 9.55 -5.06
N LEU A 293 2.63 8.77 -6.02
CA LEU A 293 3.52 8.19 -7.02
C LEU A 293 4.09 9.29 -7.91
N LYS A 294 5.40 9.23 -8.18
CA LYS A 294 6.05 10.19 -9.05
C LYS A 294 5.59 9.96 -10.49
N ASP A 295 5.43 11.04 -11.25
CA ASP A 295 5.00 10.98 -12.64
C ASP A 295 5.89 10.02 -13.44
N ASN A 296 5.27 9.24 -14.35
CA ASN A 296 5.91 8.20 -15.16
C ASN A 296 6.52 7.01 -14.40
N ASN A 297 6.37 6.89 -13.07
CA ASN A 297 6.80 5.72 -12.30
C ASN A 297 5.69 4.68 -12.06
N TYR A 298 4.51 4.85 -12.66
CA TYR A 298 3.46 3.83 -12.60
C TYR A 298 3.94 2.47 -13.12
N GLY A 299 4.78 2.47 -14.17
CA GLY A 299 5.40 1.25 -14.72
C GLY A 299 6.25 0.42 -13.74
N LYS A 300 6.42 0.89 -12.49
CA LYS A 300 7.08 0.12 -11.42
C LYS A 300 6.11 -0.65 -10.53
N ILE A 301 4.85 -0.22 -10.43
CA ILE A 301 3.77 -1.00 -9.79
C ILE A 301 2.89 -1.66 -10.85
N SER A 302 3.39 -1.70 -12.07
CA SER A 302 2.69 -2.23 -13.21
C SER A 302 3.63 -3.12 -13.98
N ASP A 303 3.10 -4.25 -14.36
CA ASP A 303 3.88 -5.43 -14.68
C ASP A 303 4.21 -5.57 -16.16
N SER A 304 3.81 -4.61 -17.00
CA SER A 304 4.18 -4.59 -18.41
C SER A 304 4.36 -3.20 -19.00
N ASP A 305 5.16 -3.11 -20.07
CA ASP A 305 5.34 -1.87 -20.87
C ASP A 305 4.03 -1.34 -21.51
N ALA A 306 2.96 -2.14 -21.48
CA ALA A 306 1.64 -1.86 -22.02
C ALA A 306 0.60 -1.43 -20.95
N ASP A 307 1.03 -1.32 -19.69
CA ASP A 307 0.25 -0.78 -18.58
C ASP A 307 0.20 0.76 -18.55
N PRO A 308 -0.80 1.36 -17.84
CA PRO A 308 -1.03 2.80 -17.82
C PRO A 308 0.18 3.68 -17.68
N LYS A 309 0.36 4.56 -18.65
CA LYS A 309 1.29 5.66 -18.49
C LYS A 309 0.53 6.89 -18.03
N SER A 310 1.19 7.63 -17.13
CA SER A 310 0.80 9.01 -16.83
C SER A 310 0.74 9.77 -18.15
N VAL A 311 -0.37 10.48 -18.39
CA VAL A 311 -0.51 11.36 -19.56
C VAL A 311 -0.52 12.81 -19.07
N ASP A 312 0.50 13.57 -19.47
CA ASP A 312 0.70 14.96 -19.04
C ASP A 312 -0.32 15.93 -19.68
N GLU A 313 -0.77 15.62 -20.90
CA GLU A 313 -1.80 16.34 -21.63
C GLU A 313 -2.46 15.39 -22.63
N TYR A 314 -3.79 15.36 -22.64
CA TYR A 314 -4.56 14.47 -23.51
C TYR A 314 -4.30 14.82 -24.99
N SER A 315 -3.59 13.96 -25.71
CA SER A 315 -3.55 14.01 -27.17
C SER A 315 -4.06 12.69 -27.74
N TYR A 316 -5.23 12.77 -28.37
CA TYR A 316 -5.76 11.71 -29.22
C TYR A 316 -4.84 11.57 -30.43
N ARG A 317 -3.93 10.59 -30.41
CA ARG A 317 -3.24 10.12 -31.62
C ARG A 317 -3.72 8.70 -31.96
N PRO A 318 -4.45 8.51 -33.08
CA PRO A 318 -4.81 7.19 -33.54
C PRO A 318 -3.54 6.44 -33.94
N GLY A 319 -3.11 5.50 -33.08
CA GLY A 319 -1.87 4.73 -33.24
C GLY A 319 -1.16 4.47 -31.91
N ASP A 320 -1.31 5.38 -30.95
CA ASP A 320 -0.73 5.25 -29.61
C ASP A 320 -1.74 4.56 -28.69
N ARG A 321 -1.48 3.29 -28.34
CA ARG A 321 -2.39 2.43 -27.58
C ARG A 321 -2.35 2.79 -26.09
N PRO A 322 -3.47 3.23 -25.46
CA PRO A 322 -3.52 3.39 -24.00
C PRO A 322 -4.33 2.25 -23.33
N PHE A 323 -3.69 1.46 -22.45
CA PHE A 323 -3.86 1.38 -20.96
C PHE A 323 -5.27 1.20 -20.33
N PRO A 324 -5.59 0.50 -19.17
CA PRO A 324 -4.98 -0.47 -18.18
C PRO A 324 -5.60 -1.88 -18.01
N VAL A 325 -5.00 -2.67 -17.09
CA VAL A 325 -5.68 -3.60 -16.15
C VAL A 325 -5.91 -2.91 -14.79
N LEU A 326 -7.17 -2.78 -14.35
CA LEU A 326 -7.54 -2.25 -13.02
C LEU A 326 -8.70 -3.02 -12.37
N TRP A 327 -9.19 -4.08 -13.02
CA TRP A 327 -10.49 -4.66 -12.67
C TRP A 327 -10.46 -6.14 -12.35
N THR A 328 -9.33 -6.83 -12.61
CA THR A 328 -9.12 -8.22 -12.23
C THR A 328 -8.31 -8.37 -10.95
N ASP A 329 -7.76 -7.27 -10.46
CA ASP A 329 -7.03 -7.21 -9.21
C ASP A 329 -7.60 -6.14 -8.28
N GLY A 330 -7.22 -6.27 -7.02
CA GLY A 330 -7.83 -5.57 -5.91
C GLY A 330 -7.20 -4.22 -5.57
N TYR A 331 -7.21 -3.89 -4.29
CA TYR A 331 -6.55 -2.68 -3.78
C TYR A 331 -5.02 -2.88 -3.79
N PHE A 332 -4.28 -1.78 -3.96
CA PHE A 332 -2.82 -1.76 -3.86
C PHE A 332 -2.39 -1.89 -2.41
N ASP A 333 -1.37 -2.70 -2.13
CA ASP A 333 -0.86 -2.89 -0.78
C ASP A 333 0.52 -2.23 -0.61
N ILE A 334 0.50 -0.94 -0.24
CA ILE A 334 1.73 -0.15 -0.05
C ILE A 334 2.33 -0.41 1.33
N ARG A 335 3.57 -0.89 1.36
CA ARG A 335 4.35 -1.07 2.58
C ARG A 335 5.49 -0.08 2.65
N ILE A 336 5.62 0.60 3.78
CA ILE A 336 6.70 1.55 4.06
C ILE A 336 7.43 1.09 5.31
N SER A 337 8.65 0.59 5.12
CA SER A 337 9.60 0.29 6.20
C SER A 337 10.45 1.51 6.51
N ILE A 338 10.47 1.93 7.76
CA ILE A 338 11.17 3.10 8.28
C ILE A 338 12.27 2.61 9.20
N LEU A 339 13.53 2.77 8.78
CA LEU A 339 14.70 2.35 9.54
C LEU A 339 15.16 3.49 10.45
N ILE A 340 14.97 3.30 11.75
CA ILE A 340 15.23 4.27 12.81
C ILE A 340 16.46 3.79 13.58
N ASN A 341 17.56 4.50 13.47
CA ASN A 341 18.78 4.18 14.22
C ASN A 341 18.63 4.63 15.68
N SER A 342 18.37 3.68 16.58
CA SER A 342 18.10 3.91 18.02
C SER A 342 19.29 3.48 18.89
N LYS A 343 19.69 4.33 19.86
CA LYS A 343 20.78 4.02 20.80
C LYS A 343 20.39 3.04 21.93
N ASN A 344 19.10 2.99 22.29
CA ASN A 344 18.66 2.40 23.56
C ASN A 344 17.91 1.06 23.39
N GLY A 345 18.08 0.36 22.26
CA GLY A 345 17.36 -0.90 22.00
C GLY A 345 15.84 -0.75 21.76
N GLY A 346 15.32 0.48 21.63
CA GLY A 346 13.95 0.72 21.13
C GLY A 346 13.79 0.29 19.68
N SER A 347 12.55 0.16 19.19
CA SER A 347 12.23 -0.29 17.82
C SER A 347 13.06 0.44 16.78
N SER A 348 14.04 -0.27 16.21
CA SER A 348 14.96 0.28 15.20
C SER A 348 14.38 0.23 13.79
N GLN A 349 13.18 -0.32 13.65
CA GLN A 349 12.43 -0.40 12.42
C GLN A 349 10.94 -0.29 12.73
N ILE A 350 10.22 0.52 11.95
CA ILE A 350 8.76 0.64 11.98
C ILE A 350 8.25 0.28 10.59
N GLU A 351 7.25 -0.58 10.50
CA GLU A 351 6.57 -0.88 9.24
C GLU A 351 5.15 -0.30 9.26
N LYS A 352 4.79 0.38 8.18
CA LYS A 352 3.44 0.88 7.91
C LYS A 352 2.89 0.21 6.67
N ILE A 353 1.64 -0.23 6.72
CA ILE A 353 0.96 -0.98 5.65
C ILE A 353 -0.35 -0.28 5.34
N PHE A 354 -0.56 0.01 4.06
CA PHE A 354 -1.73 0.73 3.56
C PHE A 354 -2.35 -0.05 2.39
N SER A 355 -3.60 -0.48 2.57
CA SER A 355 -4.42 -1.02 1.47
C SER A 355 -5.22 0.12 0.85
N LEU A 356 -4.92 0.47 -0.39
CA LEU A 356 -5.38 1.69 -1.06
C LEU A 356 -6.10 1.38 -2.37
N LYS A 357 -7.26 2.01 -2.61
CA LYS A 357 -7.91 1.91 -3.91
C LYS A 357 -7.05 2.56 -4.98
N GLY A 358 -7.16 2.08 -6.21
CA GLY A 358 -6.61 2.82 -7.37
C GLY A 358 -7.10 4.28 -7.42
N THR A 359 -8.34 4.56 -7.02
CA THR A 359 -8.89 5.93 -6.99
C THR A 359 -8.40 6.79 -5.81
N ASP A 360 -7.74 6.18 -4.83
CA ASP A 360 -7.04 6.91 -3.77
C ASP A 360 -5.67 7.41 -4.27
N LEU A 361 -5.01 6.59 -5.08
CA LEU A 361 -3.67 6.85 -5.65
C LEU A 361 -3.71 7.61 -6.98
N PHE A 362 -4.83 7.56 -7.70
CA PHE A 362 -4.96 8.13 -9.04
C PHE A 362 -6.28 8.86 -9.26
N ASP A 363 -6.24 9.92 -10.06
CA ASP A 363 -7.42 10.41 -10.77
C ASP A 363 -7.65 9.51 -11.99
N VAL A 364 -8.82 8.85 -12.05
CA VAL A 364 -9.15 7.82 -13.05
C VAL A 364 -10.20 8.34 -14.03
N VAL A 365 -9.91 8.23 -15.32
CA VAL A 365 -10.82 8.66 -16.41
C VAL A 365 -11.10 7.49 -17.33
N TYR A 366 -12.38 7.15 -17.50
CA TYR A 366 -12.84 6.09 -18.40
C TYR A 366 -13.33 6.67 -19.73
N GLN A 367 -12.89 6.10 -20.84
CA GLN A 367 -13.33 6.46 -22.19
C GLN A 367 -13.80 5.23 -22.93
N ARG A 368 -14.97 5.31 -23.58
CA ARG A 368 -15.49 4.17 -24.36
C ARG A 368 -14.52 3.87 -25.52
N ASP A 369 -14.18 2.60 -25.70
CA ASP A 369 -13.28 2.20 -26.78
C ASP A 369 -13.95 2.35 -28.16
N GLY A 370 -13.22 2.85 -29.14
CA GLY A 370 -13.74 3.08 -30.49
C GLY A 370 -14.00 1.80 -31.29
N ASN A 371 -13.32 0.70 -30.95
CA ASN A 371 -13.42 -0.59 -31.65
C ASN A 371 -14.44 -1.53 -31.00
N THR A 372 -14.79 -1.29 -29.72
CA THR A 372 -15.73 -2.12 -28.98
C THR A 372 -16.75 -1.24 -28.24
N THR A 373 -18.05 -1.46 -28.48
CA THR A 373 -19.10 -0.62 -27.88
C THR A 373 -19.31 -0.87 -26.39
N ARG A 374 -18.66 -1.90 -25.82
CA ARG A 374 -18.91 -2.42 -24.46
C ARG A 374 -17.71 -2.31 -23.51
N ASN A 375 -16.51 -2.01 -24.00
CA ASN A 375 -15.33 -1.86 -23.16
C ASN A 375 -14.85 -0.40 -23.11
N TYR A 376 -14.05 -0.11 -22.11
CA TYR A 376 -13.50 1.20 -21.81
C TYR A 376 -11.98 1.12 -21.79
N ARG A 377 -11.35 2.18 -22.30
CA ARG A 377 -9.96 2.52 -22.00
C ARG A 377 -9.93 3.36 -20.74
N VAL A 378 -8.83 3.32 -20.01
CA VAL A 378 -8.68 4.15 -18.81
C VAL A 378 -7.40 4.94 -18.90
N SER A 379 -7.46 6.16 -18.43
CA SER A 379 -6.31 7.01 -18.21
C SER A 379 -6.23 7.35 -16.74
N ILE A 380 -5.02 7.40 -16.20
CA ILE A 380 -4.78 7.69 -14.80
C ILE A 380 -3.76 8.82 -14.68
N THR A 381 -3.91 9.63 -13.64
CA THR A 381 -2.92 10.63 -13.25
C THR A 381 -2.60 10.46 -11.76
N PRO A 382 -1.33 10.37 -11.35
CA PRO A 382 -0.97 10.25 -9.94
C PRO A 382 -1.58 11.36 -9.09
N LYS A 383 -2.21 10.95 -8.00
CA LYS A 383 -2.95 11.79 -7.07
C LYS A 383 -2.31 11.70 -5.69
N GLU A 384 -2.34 12.82 -4.97
CA GLU A 384 -1.90 12.86 -3.57
C GLU A 384 -2.87 12.07 -2.70
N CYS A 385 -2.38 11.01 -2.04
CA CYS A 385 -3.14 10.17 -1.13
C CYS A 385 -2.80 10.54 0.32
N PHE A 386 -3.76 11.12 1.05
CA PHE A 386 -3.56 11.54 2.44
C PHE A 386 -3.81 10.39 3.42
N LEU A 387 -2.81 10.09 4.25
CA LEU A 387 -2.81 8.96 5.18
C LEU A 387 -2.86 9.43 6.64
N ASN A 388 -2.08 10.46 6.98
CA ASN A 388 -1.92 10.98 8.35
C ASN A 388 -1.57 9.92 9.40
N GLU A 389 -0.65 9.03 9.05
CA GLU A 389 -0.25 7.91 9.90
C GLU A 389 0.93 8.30 10.81
N PRO A 390 0.80 8.24 12.15
CA PRO A 390 1.87 8.60 13.07
C PRO A 390 3.03 7.60 13.03
N ILE A 391 4.27 8.10 13.10
CA ILE A 391 5.51 7.31 13.17
C ILE A 391 5.99 7.28 14.64
N VAL A 392 6.75 8.29 15.06
CA VAL A 392 7.27 8.49 16.41
C VAL A 392 7.73 9.95 16.54
N ALA A 393 7.87 10.46 17.77
CA ALA A 393 8.54 11.73 18.02
C ALA A 393 10.05 11.60 17.74
N TRP A 394 10.64 12.59 17.07
CA TRP A 394 12.07 12.54 16.71
C TRP A 394 12.96 13.05 17.83
N ASP A 395 13.16 12.21 18.85
CA ASP A 395 14.11 12.47 19.93
C ASP A 395 15.56 12.30 19.47
N LEU A 396 16.22 13.41 19.16
CA LEU A 396 17.59 13.45 18.66
C LEU A 396 18.66 13.06 19.71
N GLU A 397 18.31 12.89 21.00
CA GLU A 397 19.22 12.29 21.99
C GLU A 397 19.34 10.78 21.75
N ASN A 398 18.19 10.15 21.47
CA ASN A 398 18.00 8.71 21.47
C ASN A 398 17.94 8.09 20.05
N TYR A 399 17.56 8.88 19.06
CA TYR A 399 17.48 8.51 17.65
C TYR A 399 18.51 9.27 16.82
N GLY A 400 19.01 8.62 15.78
CA GLY A 400 19.89 9.23 14.80
C GLY A 400 19.24 10.38 14.06
N SER A 401 20.06 11.28 13.52
CA SER A 401 19.61 12.43 12.73
C SER A 401 19.07 12.07 11.35
N GLN A 402 18.97 10.78 11.01
CA GLN A 402 18.58 10.32 9.69
C GLN A 402 17.71 9.06 9.77
N TRP A 403 16.57 9.08 9.08
CA TRP A 403 15.71 7.92 8.86
C TRP A 403 15.71 7.53 7.38
N LYS A 404 15.71 6.23 7.12
CA LYS A 404 15.59 5.67 5.77
C LYS A 404 14.20 5.06 5.58
N PHE A 405 13.54 5.43 4.51
CA PHE A 405 12.24 4.94 4.09
C PHE A 405 12.42 3.97 2.92
N ILE A 406 11.80 2.81 2.99
CA ILE A 406 11.81 1.78 1.95
C ILE A 406 10.36 1.51 1.60
N ALA A 407 9.97 1.80 0.37
CA ALA A 407 8.60 1.66 -0.09
C ALA A 407 8.45 0.49 -1.07
N LYS A 408 7.37 -0.26 -0.96
CA LYS A 408 7.03 -1.37 -1.84
C LYS A 408 5.54 -1.46 -2.09
N GLU A 409 5.18 -1.95 -3.26
CA GLU A 409 3.87 -2.56 -3.50
C GLU A 409 4.02 -4.05 -3.18
N PHE A 410 3.14 -4.59 -2.34
CA PHE A 410 3.25 -5.95 -1.84
C PHE A 410 2.32 -6.90 -2.57
N ASP A 411 2.94 -7.87 -3.24
CA ASP A 411 2.24 -9.06 -3.74
C ASP A 411 2.54 -10.30 -2.88
N LEU A 412 1.56 -11.17 -2.69
CA LEU A 412 1.80 -12.45 -2.02
C LEU A 412 2.57 -13.41 -2.94
N SER A 413 3.75 -13.80 -2.51
CA SER A 413 4.61 -14.77 -3.20
C SER A 413 5.60 -15.39 -2.21
N GLN A 414 6.64 -16.06 -2.70
CA GLN A 414 7.70 -16.61 -1.86
C GLN A 414 8.39 -15.50 -1.05
N ASP A 415 8.49 -15.71 0.26
CA ASP A 415 9.19 -14.81 1.17
C ASP A 415 10.68 -14.67 0.81
N ILE A 416 11.19 -13.45 0.89
CA ILE A 416 12.61 -13.11 0.83
C ILE A 416 12.95 -12.09 1.91
N THR A 417 14.22 -12.03 2.29
CA THR A 417 14.74 -11.01 3.21
C THR A 417 15.82 -10.22 2.51
N LEU A 418 15.68 -8.89 2.49
CA LEU A 418 16.64 -7.97 1.90
C LEU A 418 17.40 -7.24 3.01
N SER A 419 18.70 -7.02 2.80
CA SER A 419 19.57 -6.32 3.73
C SER A 419 19.78 -4.89 3.26
N TYR A 420 19.54 -3.92 4.14
CA TYR A 420 19.74 -2.49 3.89
C TYR A 420 20.68 -1.90 4.92
N THR A 421 21.54 -0.97 4.51
CA THR A 421 22.39 -0.22 5.45
C THR A 421 21.86 1.19 5.63
N ASN A 422 21.95 1.71 6.85
CA ASN A 422 21.61 3.10 7.16
C ASN A 422 22.69 3.71 8.06
N THR A 423 23.38 4.72 7.54
CA THR A 423 24.37 5.50 8.29
C THR A 423 23.68 6.73 8.87
N THR A 424 23.87 6.99 10.16
CA THR A 424 23.33 8.18 10.81
C THR A 424 24.37 8.84 11.70
N THR A 425 24.13 10.11 11.98
CA THR A 425 24.91 10.89 12.95
C THR A 425 24.07 11.14 14.19
N TYR A 426 24.69 10.97 15.36
CA TYR A 426 24.06 11.24 16.64
C TYR A 426 24.53 12.58 17.19
N ALA A 427 23.55 13.36 17.67
CA ALA A 427 23.83 14.56 18.43
C ALA A 427 24.36 14.18 19.83
N THR A 428 25.35 14.95 20.30
CA THR A 428 25.97 14.78 21.62
C THR A 428 25.81 16.03 22.48
N ASN A 429 25.16 17.08 21.95
CA ASN A 429 24.95 18.35 22.62
C ASN A 429 23.77 18.33 23.60
N PHE A 430 23.70 17.30 24.45
CA PHE A 430 22.69 17.14 25.49
C PHE A 430 23.33 17.19 26.87
N GLN A 431 22.79 18.03 27.75
CA GLN A 431 23.32 18.23 29.11
C GLN A 431 22.17 18.35 30.11
N TYR A 432 22.43 17.97 31.36
CA TYR A 432 21.47 18.19 32.43
C TYR A 432 21.37 19.69 32.73
N ASP A 433 20.15 20.24 32.73
CA ASP A 433 19.90 21.63 33.09
C ASP A 433 19.05 21.70 34.36
N VAL A 434 19.60 22.34 35.40
CA VAL A 434 18.96 22.45 36.72
C VAL A 434 17.64 23.20 36.66
N GLY A 435 17.47 24.15 35.72
CA GLY A 435 16.23 24.90 35.57
C GLY A 435 15.08 24.06 35.03
N PHE A 436 15.38 23.04 34.21
CA PHE A 436 14.40 22.11 33.68
C PHE A 436 14.27 20.83 34.52
N GLY A 437 15.28 20.49 35.32
CA GLY A 437 15.32 19.28 36.13
C GLY A 437 15.58 18.00 35.33
N GLU A 438 15.95 18.12 34.05
CA GLU A 438 16.15 17.04 33.11
C GLU A 438 17.25 17.36 32.10
N LYS A 439 17.59 16.40 31.23
CA LYS A 439 18.51 16.66 30.10
C LYS A 439 17.81 17.49 29.04
N VAL A 440 18.53 18.48 28.51
CA VAL A 440 18.06 19.38 27.46
C VAL A 440 19.05 19.40 26.31
N LYS A 441 18.56 19.72 25.11
CA LYS A 441 19.42 20.03 23.98
C LYS A 441 20.05 21.40 24.20
N VAL A 442 21.36 21.52 23.96
CA VAL A 442 22.15 22.74 24.15
C VAL A 442 22.73 23.21 22.81
N GLY A 443 22.25 24.34 22.34
CA GLY A 443 22.61 24.92 21.05
C GLY A 443 21.79 24.35 19.89
N VAL A 444 21.63 25.15 18.84
CA VAL A 444 21.01 24.74 17.59
C VAL A 444 21.90 23.77 16.82
N LYS A 445 21.28 22.98 15.94
CA LYS A 445 21.94 21.97 15.13
C LYS A 445 22.70 20.99 16.05
N PHE A 446 23.93 20.65 15.72
CA PHE A 446 24.80 19.84 16.58
C PHE A 446 25.57 20.67 17.64
N GLY A 447 25.35 21.98 17.73
CA GLY A 447 26.13 22.86 18.59
C GLY A 447 27.62 22.88 18.22
N ALA A 448 28.50 23.10 19.20
CA ALA A 448 29.95 23.02 19.05
C ALA A 448 30.51 21.62 19.38
N SER A 449 29.65 20.63 19.60
CA SER A 449 30.02 19.31 20.11
C SER A 449 30.49 18.37 18.99
N LEU A 450 31.32 17.38 19.35
CA LEU A 450 31.70 16.30 18.44
C LEU A 450 30.48 15.45 18.09
N THR A 451 30.34 15.03 16.84
CA THR A 451 29.29 14.09 16.44
C THR A 451 29.83 12.67 16.41
N GLU A 452 28.93 11.69 16.58
CA GLU A 452 29.26 10.28 16.40
C GLU A 452 28.44 9.73 15.24
N SER A 453 29.10 9.04 14.31
CA SER A 453 28.42 8.38 13.19
C SER A 453 28.44 6.87 13.36
N THR A 454 27.32 6.23 13.06
CA THR A 454 27.20 4.76 13.11
C THR A 454 26.45 4.28 11.88
N THR A 455 26.91 3.15 11.33
CA THR A 455 26.26 2.44 10.24
C THR A 455 25.68 1.13 10.78
N ASN A 456 24.37 0.96 10.63
CA ASN A 456 23.67 -0.25 10.99
C ASN A 456 23.17 -0.99 9.75
N SER A 457 23.10 -2.32 9.84
CA SER A 457 22.46 -3.16 8.83
C SER A 457 21.09 -3.62 9.33
N PHE A 458 20.09 -3.56 8.47
CA PHE A 458 18.70 -3.88 8.72
C PHE A 458 18.24 -4.99 7.78
N GLN A 459 17.38 -5.87 8.27
CA GLN A 459 16.74 -6.90 7.47
C GLN A 459 15.26 -6.58 7.30
N VAL A 460 14.83 -6.40 6.06
CA VAL A 460 13.42 -6.16 5.71
C VAL A 460 12.88 -7.39 4.99
N LYS A 461 11.80 -7.97 5.51
CA LYS A 461 11.10 -9.10 4.88
C LYS A 461 10.12 -8.60 3.83
N THR A 462 10.06 -9.27 2.69
CA THR A 462 9.15 -9.00 1.56
C THR A 462 8.91 -10.30 0.79
N THR A 463 8.27 -10.27 -0.37
CA THR A 463 8.21 -11.43 -1.28
C THR A 463 8.95 -11.17 -2.60
N VAL A 464 9.23 -12.22 -3.37
CA VAL A 464 9.77 -12.14 -4.74
C VAL A 464 8.83 -11.39 -5.70
N GLY A 465 7.51 -11.47 -5.44
CA GLY A 465 6.50 -10.84 -6.28
C GLY A 465 6.32 -9.35 -6.02
N SER A 466 6.76 -8.84 -4.85
CA SER A 466 6.58 -7.43 -4.47
C SER A 466 7.37 -6.50 -5.39
N ASP A 467 6.74 -5.41 -5.82
CA ASP A 467 7.40 -4.38 -6.61
C ASP A 467 8.13 -3.35 -5.73
N ASP A 468 9.38 -3.05 -6.10
CA ASP A 468 10.22 -2.09 -5.38
C ASP A 468 9.93 -0.64 -5.80
N LEU A 469 9.42 0.15 -4.86
CA LEU A 469 9.19 1.59 -5.04
C LEU A 469 10.40 2.43 -4.58
N GLY A 470 11.47 1.78 -4.13
CA GLY A 470 12.77 2.35 -3.87
C GLY A 470 12.96 2.87 -2.43
N GLU A 471 14.06 3.59 -2.25
CA GLU A 471 14.54 4.07 -0.96
C GLU A 471 14.65 5.59 -0.94
N GLY A 472 14.27 6.20 0.18
CA GLY A 472 14.41 7.63 0.42
C GLY A 472 14.99 7.91 1.81
N ILE A 473 15.60 9.08 1.98
CA ILE A 473 16.22 9.49 3.23
C ILE A 473 15.58 10.80 3.70
N LEU A 474 15.24 10.86 4.99
CA LEU A 474 14.89 12.08 5.68
C LEU A 474 15.92 12.36 6.76
N GLU A 475 16.46 13.56 6.77
CA GLU A 475 17.30 14.02 7.87
C GLU A 475 16.51 14.94 8.81
N PHE A 476 16.88 14.94 10.09
CA PHE A 476 16.36 15.88 11.08
C PHE A 476 16.63 17.34 10.67
N SER A 477 17.76 17.54 9.99
CA SER A 477 18.26 18.81 9.45
C SER A 477 17.41 19.37 8.31
N ASN A 478 16.66 18.50 7.62
CA ASN A 478 15.87 18.89 6.46
C ASN A 478 14.74 19.83 6.90
N PRO A 479 14.62 21.04 6.28
CA PRO A 479 13.51 21.93 6.56
C PRO A 479 12.19 21.27 6.13
N ILE A 480 11.11 21.53 6.85
CA ILE A 480 9.78 20.97 6.54
C ILE A 480 9.12 21.75 5.40
N ILE A 481 9.25 23.07 5.42
CA ILE A 481 8.79 23.98 4.38
C ILE A 481 10.03 24.48 3.64
N LEU A 482 10.07 24.27 2.33
CA LEU A 482 11.16 24.74 1.48
C LEU A 482 11.02 26.22 1.14
N ARG A 483 9.79 26.64 0.83
CA ARG A 483 9.47 28.02 0.44
C ARG A 483 7.97 28.28 0.50
N LYS A 484 7.64 29.56 0.46
CA LYS A 484 6.30 30.09 0.26
C LYS A 484 6.24 30.75 -1.13
N GLU A 485 5.26 30.38 -1.92
CA GLU A 485 4.99 30.94 -3.25
C GLU A 485 3.63 31.65 -3.21
N THR A 486 3.48 32.75 -3.96
CA THR A 486 2.17 33.35 -4.25
C THR A 486 1.80 32.97 -5.68
N VAL A 487 0.67 32.30 -5.86
CA VAL A 487 0.24 31.75 -7.14
C VAL A 487 -1.09 32.34 -7.59
N GLU A 488 -1.20 32.60 -8.89
CA GLU A 488 -2.47 32.98 -9.49
C GLU A 488 -3.45 31.80 -9.44
N TYR A 489 -4.73 32.09 -9.20
CA TYR A 489 -5.78 31.07 -9.21
C TYR A 489 -7.11 31.65 -9.72
N THR A 490 -7.95 30.75 -10.22
CA THR A 490 -9.30 31.09 -10.68
C THR A 490 -10.32 30.57 -9.67
N PRO A 491 -10.92 31.41 -8.83
CA PRO A 491 -11.91 30.96 -7.86
C PRO A 491 -13.23 30.60 -8.58
N SER A 492 -13.95 29.62 -8.04
CA SER A 492 -15.29 29.25 -8.53
C SER A 492 -16.33 30.35 -8.33
N ARG A 493 -16.08 31.28 -7.40
CA ARG A 493 -16.84 32.52 -7.17
C ARG A 493 -15.89 33.64 -6.76
N PRO A 494 -16.08 34.89 -7.21
CA PRO A 494 -15.26 36.02 -6.78
C PRO A 494 -15.16 36.07 -5.24
N PRO A 495 -13.96 36.31 -4.68
CA PRO A 495 -13.78 36.43 -3.24
C PRO A 495 -14.64 37.58 -2.69
N ARG A 496 -15.17 37.40 -1.48
CA ARG A 496 -16.03 38.41 -0.81
C ARG A 496 -15.24 39.57 -0.21
N ASP A 497 -13.93 39.62 -0.42
CA ASP A 497 -13.03 40.64 0.10
C ASP A 497 -12.88 41.87 -0.83
N GLY A 498 -13.57 41.89 -1.97
CA GLY A 498 -13.53 42.97 -2.94
C GLY A 498 -12.34 42.94 -3.89
N SER A 499 -11.50 41.90 -3.83
CA SER A 499 -10.41 41.70 -4.79
C SER A 499 -10.91 41.62 -6.24
N GLN A 500 -10.10 42.12 -7.16
CA GLN A 500 -10.34 42.05 -8.61
C GLN A 500 -9.35 41.06 -9.24
N PRO A 501 -9.73 40.38 -10.34
CA PRO A 501 -8.82 39.46 -11.03
C PRO A 501 -7.60 40.19 -11.64
N PRO A 502 -6.44 39.52 -11.78
CA PRO A 502 -6.17 38.13 -11.40
C PRO A 502 -6.12 37.92 -9.88
N TYR A 503 -6.62 36.78 -9.41
CA TYR A 503 -6.64 36.45 -7.99
C TYR A 503 -5.40 35.66 -7.60
N TYR A 504 -4.89 35.91 -6.40
CA TYR A 504 -3.70 35.25 -5.87
C TYR A 504 -3.98 34.54 -4.55
N LYS A 505 -3.32 33.41 -4.36
CA LYS A 505 -3.30 32.69 -3.08
C LYS A 505 -1.87 32.33 -2.70
N ASP A 506 -1.61 32.30 -1.41
CA ASP A 506 -0.35 31.81 -0.89
C ASP A 506 -0.33 30.28 -0.87
N ARG A 507 0.85 29.71 -1.11
CA ARG A 507 1.10 28.28 -1.16
C ARG A 507 2.43 27.95 -0.50
N TYR A 508 2.44 26.97 0.39
CA TYR A 508 3.68 26.38 0.88
C TYR A 508 4.09 25.20 -0.01
N VAL A 509 5.41 25.06 -0.18
CA VAL A 509 6.04 23.91 -0.82
C VAL A 509 6.83 23.15 0.24
N THR A 510 6.47 21.89 0.49
CA THR A 510 7.10 21.08 1.54
C THR A 510 8.32 20.30 1.03
N ASN A 511 9.11 19.81 1.97
CA ASN A 511 10.18 18.88 1.68
C ASN A 511 9.69 17.44 1.86
N ASP A 512 9.53 16.73 0.74
CA ASP A 512 9.06 15.35 0.77
C ASP A 512 10.21 14.37 0.52
N VAL A 513 10.09 13.19 1.11
CA VAL A 513 11.04 12.10 0.90
C VAL A 513 10.75 11.45 -0.44
N SER A 514 11.68 11.57 -1.39
CA SER A 514 11.61 10.85 -2.66
C SER A 514 12.28 9.49 -2.54
N THR A 515 11.55 8.42 -2.85
CA THR A 515 12.10 7.05 -2.98
C THR A 515 12.60 6.76 -4.39
N GLY A 516 12.50 7.74 -5.28
CA GLY A 516 12.73 7.59 -6.72
C GLY A 516 11.42 7.38 -7.48
N SER A 517 10.53 6.54 -6.95
CA SER A 517 9.24 6.22 -7.59
C SER A 517 8.02 6.74 -6.85
N MET A 518 8.16 7.06 -5.57
CA MET A 518 7.12 7.66 -4.75
C MET A 518 7.68 8.86 -3.99
N LEU A 519 6.80 9.82 -3.70
CA LEU A 519 6.99 10.92 -2.78
C LEU A 519 6.24 10.59 -1.49
N ILE A 520 6.90 10.77 -0.35
CA ILE A 520 6.34 10.56 0.99
C ILE A 520 6.46 11.88 1.74
N SER A 521 5.34 12.52 2.03
CA SER A 521 5.32 13.76 2.82
C SER A 521 5.37 13.40 4.30
N VAL A 522 6.47 13.80 4.97
CA VAL A 522 6.72 13.48 6.39
C VAL A 522 6.84 14.77 7.19
N GLU A 523 5.88 14.99 8.08
CA GLU A 523 5.80 16.23 8.86
C GLU A 523 5.46 15.94 10.33
N PRO A 524 6.02 16.70 11.28
CA PRO A 524 5.57 16.67 12.67
C PRO A 524 4.17 17.27 12.78
N LYS A 525 3.28 16.60 13.51
CA LYS A 525 1.98 17.15 13.92
C LYS A 525 1.87 17.10 15.43
N ARG A 526 1.22 18.11 15.99
CA ARG A 526 0.87 18.13 17.41
C ARG A 526 -0.14 17.01 17.70
N ILE A 527 0.11 16.22 18.72
CA ILE A 527 -0.84 15.23 19.24
C ILE A 527 -2.05 16.01 19.77
N LYS A 528 -3.22 15.74 19.22
CA LYS A 528 -4.49 16.28 19.74
C LYS A 528 -4.91 15.40 20.93
N ASN A 529 -5.06 16.03 22.09
CA ASN A 529 -5.64 15.39 23.28
C ASN A 529 -7.14 15.13 23.10
#